data_AF-A0A5N6DM74-F1
#
_entry.id   AF-A0A5N6DM74-F1
#
_cell.length_a   1.000
_cell.length_b   1.000
_cell.length_c   1.000
_cell.angle_alpha   90.00
_cell.angle_beta   90.00
_cell.angle_gamma   90.00
#
_symmetry.space_group_name_H-M   'P 1'
#
loop_
_entity.id
_entity.type
_entity.pdbx_description
1 polymer ?
#
loop_
_entity_poly.entity_id
_entity_poly.type
_entity_poly.pdbx_seq_one_letter_code
_entity_poly.pdbx_strand_id
1 'polypeptide(L)'
;MDQAPPTPPTPASQESTMPEFTPINGNTAEPSVPSPSAAATSTPTKRGKKSTATNGEKASPPKKAKGAAGSSPSKKSIGPIPTSFEAAGLSDRMIIQMRDEEGKNWGEINESWMKMTGIKVGTSTLRMRYTTMKANFVEFTGEDEARLLRLKKEIEEKFEQEKWARLMDAIEADGGKKYPVAALQKKFKDLAKGNTHVDAIKEEE
;
A
#
# COMPACT_ATOMS: atom_id res chain seq x y z
N MET A 1 -73.26 2.83 -4.43
CA MET A 1 -72.92 3.35 -3.08
C MET A 1 -71.89 2.39 -2.50
N ASP A 2 -70.74 2.29 -3.16
CA ASP A 2 -69.50 3.03 -2.87
C ASP A 2 -68.87 2.58 -1.56
N GLN A 3 -68.10 1.49 -1.66
CA GLN A 3 -67.28 0.93 -0.60
C GLN A 3 -65.86 1.45 -0.83
N ALA A 4 -65.44 2.41 -0.01
CA ALA A 4 -64.12 3.03 -0.08
C ALA A 4 -63.00 2.01 0.24
N PRO A 5 -61.85 2.05 -0.48
CA PRO A 5 -60.73 1.17 -0.20
C PRO A 5 -59.96 1.61 1.06
N PRO A 6 -59.31 0.69 1.79
CA PRO A 6 -58.53 1.01 2.97
C PRO A 6 -57.24 1.75 2.60
N THR A 7 -56.97 2.86 3.30
CA THR A 7 -55.73 3.63 3.22
C THR A 7 -54.53 2.84 3.73
N PRO A 8 -53.35 2.91 3.08
CA PRO A 8 -52.12 2.29 3.55
C PRO A 8 -51.53 3.05 4.77
N PRO A 9 -50.79 2.37 5.67
CA PRO A 9 -50.20 3.01 6.83
C PRO A 9 -49.04 3.94 6.43
N THR A 10 -49.05 5.14 6.99
CA THR A 10 -47.98 6.13 6.95
C THR A 10 -46.66 5.53 7.44
N PRO A 11 -45.54 5.60 6.70
CA PRO A 11 -44.24 5.27 7.24
C PRO A 11 -43.80 6.39 8.20
N ALA A 12 -43.55 6.00 9.45
CA ALA A 12 -42.98 6.84 10.48
C ALA A 12 -41.62 7.41 10.01
N SER A 13 -41.48 8.73 10.05
CA SER A 13 -40.20 9.40 9.89
C SER A 13 -39.27 8.96 11.01
N GLN A 14 -38.26 8.16 10.68
CA GLN A 14 -37.11 7.96 11.53
C GLN A 14 -36.16 9.12 11.27
N GLU A 15 -36.20 10.10 12.17
CA GLU A 15 -35.24 11.19 12.26
C GLU A 15 -33.88 10.60 12.67
N SER A 16 -33.09 10.22 11.67
CA SER A 16 -31.72 9.75 11.88
C SER A 16 -30.83 10.97 12.15
N THR A 17 -30.79 11.37 13.41
CA THR A 17 -29.79 12.32 13.92
C THR A 17 -28.43 11.66 13.77
N MET A 18 -27.64 12.09 12.79
CA MET A 18 -26.25 11.63 12.66
C MET A 18 -25.43 12.18 13.85
N PRO A 19 -24.58 11.37 14.51
CA PRO A 19 -23.68 11.88 15.52
C PRO A 19 -22.61 12.77 14.87
N GLU A 20 -22.37 13.92 15.49
CA GLU A 20 -21.39 14.92 15.09
C GLU A 20 -19.96 14.36 15.12
N PHE A 21 -19.22 14.64 14.05
CA PHE A 21 -17.84 14.21 13.87
C PHE A 21 -16.91 15.05 14.75
N THR A 22 -16.50 14.51 15.90
CA THR A 22 -15.45 15.12 16.73
C THR A 22 -14.06 14.67 16.24
N PRO A 23 -13.18 15.59 15.78
CA PRO A 23 -11.81 15.24 15.44
C PRO A 23 -11.00 14.88 16.69
N ILE A 24 -10.41 13.68 16.68
CA ILE A 24 -9.58 13.14 17.77
C ILE A 24 -8.15 13.67 17.66
N ASN A 25 -7.93 14.96 17.94
CA ASN A 25 -6.59 15.44 18.25
C ASN A 25 -6.62 16.73 19.09
N GLY A 26 -7.02 16.59 20.35
CA GLY A 26 -6.88 17.63 21.37
C GLY A 26 -5.91 17.18 22.46
N ASN A 27 -4.61 17.21 22.18
CA ASN A 27 -3.61 17.18 23.24
C ASN A 27 -3.25 18.62 23.62
N THR A 28 -4.05 19.20 24.50
CA THR A 28 -3.75 20.41 25.24
C THR A 28 -2.71 20.10 26.31
N ALA A 29 -1.49 20.60 26.13
CA ALA A 29 -0.58 20.93 27.23
C ALA A 29 0.50 21.89 26.71
N GLU A 30 0.29 23.19 26.91
CA GLU A 30 1.36 24.17 27.20
C GLU A 30 1.40 24.32 28.74
N PRO A 31 2.55 24.65 29.38
CA PRO A 31 3.20 25.96 29.15
C PRO A 31 4.74 26.06 29.30
N SER A 32 5.24 27.22 28.85
CA SER A 32 6.40 27.99 29.34
C SER A 32 7.78 27.83 28.66
N VAL A 33 8.08 28.83 27.83
CA VAL A 33 9.40 29.35 27.36
C VAL A 33 10.09 30.23 28.45
N PRO A 34 11.33 30.81 28.31
CA PRO A 34 12.31 30.84 27.18
C PRO A 34 13.83 30.70 27.55
N SER A 35 14.70 30.35 26.59
CA SER A 35 15.91 31.14 26.20
C SER A 35 16.85 30.43 25.18
N PRO A 36 17.66 31.18 24.40
CA PRO A 36 18.20 30.74 23.12
C PRO A 36 19.66 30.27 23.19
N SER A 37 20.06 29.37 22.28
CA SER A 37 21.47 29.30 21.84
C SER A 37 21.57 28.73 20.43
N ALA A 38 22.18 29.52 19.56
CA ALA A 38 22.53 29.18 18.20
C ALA A 38 23.60 28.08 18.13
N ALA A 39 23.46 27.15 17.18
CA ALA A 39 24.58 26.48 16.52
C ALA A 39 24.09 25.80 15.23
N ALA A 40 24.53 26.32 14.10
CA ALA A 40 24.40 25.72 12.80
C ALA A 40 25.32 24.50 12.66
N THR A 41 24.85 23.41 12.05
CA THR A 41 25.73 22.37 11.48
C THR A 41 25.06 21.56 10.37
N SER A 42 25.43 21.92 9.14
CA SER A 42 25.80 21.07 8.00
C SER A 42 25.02 19.78 7.69
N THR A 43 24.24 19.83 6.60
CA THR A 43 23.86 18.69 5.75
C THR A 43 25.00 18.35 4.76
N PRO A 44 25.42 17.09 4.61
CA PRO A 44 26.36 16.71 3.56
C PRO A 44 25.64 16.35 2.25
N THR A 45 25.76 17.26 1.28
CA THR A 45 25.51 17.08 -0.15
C THR A 45 26.37 15.95 -0.73
N LYS A 46 25.75 14.89 -1.26
CA LYS A 46 26.47 13.86 -2.02
C LYS A 46 26.59 14.28 -3.49
N ARG A 47 27.70 14.95 -3.81
CA ARG A 47 28.11 15.36 -5.15
C ARG A 47 28.51 14.13 -5.96
N GLY A 48 27.92 13.98 -7.15
CA GLY A 48 28.29 12.97 -8.13
C GLY A 48 29.71 13.15 -8.66
N LYS A 49 30.36 12.03 -9.03
CA LYS A 49 31.55 12.02 -9.87
C LYS A 49 31.25 11.27 -11.14
N LYS A 50 31.18 12.05 -12.23
CA LYS A 50 31.17 11.65 -13.63
C LYS A 50 32.56 11.09 -13.96
N SER A 51 32.62 9.94 -14.62
CA SER A 51 33.78 9.52 -15.41
C SER A 51 33.34 9.34 -16.85
N THR A 52 33.92 10.14 -17.74
CA THR A 52 33.71 10.13 -19.19
C THR A 52 34.81 9.35 -19.90
N ALA A 53 34.43 8.83 -21.08
CA ALA A 53 35.26 8.37 -22.20
C ALA A 53 35.74 6.89 -22.08
N THR A 54 35.69 6.02 -23.10
CA THR A 54 35.60 6.16 -24.57
C THR A 54 34.95 4.91 -25.22
N ASN A 55 34.48 5.11 -26.44
CA ASN A 55 33.88 4.17 -27.40
C ASN A 55 34.74 2.91 -27.70
N GLY A 56 34.11 1.75 -27.96
CA GLY A 56 34.80 0.51 -28.35
C GLY A 56 33.90 -0.74 -28.40
N GLU A 57 33.54 -1.11 -29.63
CA GLU A 57 32.90 -2.32 -30.16
C GLU A 57 33.01 -3.67 -29.40
N LYS A 58 31.91 -4.43 -29.48
CA LYS A 58 31.77 -5.91 -29.44
C LYS A 58 32.80 -6.71 -28.63
N ALA A 59 32.37 -7.27 -27.49
CA ALA A 59 32.51 -8.69 -27.17
C ALA A 59 31.90 -9.01 -25.79
N SER A 60 30.95 -9.95 -25.76
CA SER A 60 30.48 -10.59 -24.52
C SER A 60 31.64 -11.27 -23.79
N PRO A 61 31.84 -11.06 -22.48
CA PRO A 61 32.72 -11.92 -21.69
C PRO A 61 31.93 -13.08 -21.04
N PRO A 62 32.49 -14.29 -21.02
CA PRO A 62 31.79 -15.53 -20.66
C PRO A 62 31.53 -15.64 -19.16
N LYS A 63 30.45 -16.37 -18.83
CA LYS A 63 30.10 -16.83 -17.47
C LYS A 63 31.34 -17.42 -16.78
N LYS A 64 31.92 -16.71 -15.80
CA LYS A 64 32.80 -17.30 -14.81
C LYS A 64 31.99 -17.71 -13.59
N ALA A 65 31.74 -19.01 -13.48
CA ALA A 65 31.45 -19.64 -12.21
C ALA A 65 32.60 -19.34 -11.23
N LYS A 66 32.24 -18.82 -10.07
CA LYS A 66 33.11 -18.58 -8.90
C LYS A 66 32.17 -18.82 -7.73
N GLY A 67 32.34 -19.77 -6.83
CA GLY A 67 33.47 -20.58 -6.43
C GLY A 67 33.15 -20.90 -4.97
N ALA A 68 33.05 -22.17 -4.61
CA ALA A 68 32.88 -22.59 -3.24
C ALA A 68 34.16 -22.23 -2.46
N ALA A 69 34.07 -21.24 -1.56
CA ALA A 69 35.04 -21.03 -0.49
C ALA A 69 34.47 -20.03 0.54
N GLY A 70 34.45 -20.42 1.81
CA GLY A 70 34.28 -19.50 2.94
C GLY A 70 33.04 -19.76 3.79
N SER A 71 33.02 -20.87 4.53
CA SER A 71 32.14 -21.05 5.68
C SER A 71 32.57 -20.07 6.78
N SER A 72 32.04 -18.85 6.72
CA SER A 72 31.87 -17.99 7.90
C SER A 72 30.61 -18.48 8.62
N PRO A 73 30.50 -18.47 9.96
CA PRO A 73 29.30 -18.94 10.64
C PRO A 73 28.16 -18.03 10.20
N SER A 74 27.36 -18.53 9.28
CA SER A 74 26.24 -17.83 8.68
C SER A 74 25.37 -17.37 9.83
N LYS A 75 25.17 -16.06 9.97
CA LYS A 75 24.08 -15.51 10.79
C LYS A 75 22.87 -16.38 10.49
N LYS A 76 22.37 -17.11 11.50
CA LYS A 76 21.22 -18.02 11.36
C LYS A 76 20.03 -17.17 10.91
N SER A 77 19.85 -17.08 9.60
CA SER A 77 18.77 -16.32 8.99
C SER A 77 17.58 -17.24 8.81
N ILE A 78 16.39 -16.65 8.85
CA ILE A 78 15.12 -17.35 8.94
C ILE A 78 14.65 -18.00 7.63
N GLY A 79 15.48 -17.92 6.58
CA GLY A 79 15.15 -18.47 5.27
C GLY A 79 13.91 -17.80 4.63
N PRO A 80 13.64 -18.12 3.35
CA PRO A 80 12.44 -17.65 2.67
C PRO A 80 11.17 -18.15 3.37
N ILE A 81 10.05 -17.44 3.17
CA ILE A 81 8.73 -17.86 3.64
C ILE A 81 8.20 -18.90 2.65
N PRO A 82 7.70 -20.06 3.12
CA PRO A 82 7.21 -21.11 2.25
C PRO A 82 5.99 -20.64 1.44
N THR A 83 5.91 -21.11 0.19
CA THR A 83 4.81 -20.81 -0.74
C THR A 83 3.72 -21.87 -0.73
N SER A 84 3.99 -23.05 -0.17
CA SER A 84 3.01 -24.13 0.03
C SER A 84 3.23 -24.81 1.38
N PHE A 85 2.19 -25.51 1.86
CA PHE A 85 2.28 -26.24 3.13
C PHE A 85 3.33 -27.36 3.09
N GLU A 86 3.53 -28.01 1.93
CA GLU A 86 4.54 -29.04 1.76
C GLU A 86 5.97 -28.49 1.84
N ALA A 87 6.19 -27.29 1.31
CA ALA A 87 7.47 -26.59 1.37
C ALA A 87 7.76 -25.98 2.75
N ALA A 88 6.77 -25.93 3.65
CA ALA A 88 6.95 -25.40 4.99
C ALA A 88 7.88 -26.30 5.81
N GLY A 89 8.93 -25.72 6.40
CA GLY A 89 9.80 -26.41 7.34
C GLY A 89 9.09 -26.77 8.64
N LEU A 90 9.71 -27.60 9.48
CA LEU A 90 9.16 -27.97 10.79
C LEU A 90 8.83 -26.76 11.66
N SER A 91 9.70 -25.75 11.65
CA SER A 91 9.53 -24.51 12.39
C SER A 91 8.33 -23.69 11.88
N ASP A 92 8.06 -23.70 10.58
CA ASP A 92 6.95 -22.98 9.96
C ASP A 92 5.61 -23.67 10.19
N ARG A 93 5.58 -25.01 10.08
CA ARG A 93 4.40 -25.81 10.43
C ARG A 93 4.02 -25.63 11.90
N MET A 94 5.01 -25.54 12.79
CA MET A 94 4.74 -25.27 14.21
C MET A 94 4.06 -23.91 14.43
N ILE A 95 4.45 -22.85 13.70
CA ILE A 95 3.77 -21.55 13.81
C ILE A 95 2.30 -21.69 13.44
N ILE A 96 2.00 -22.42 12.37
CA ILE A 96 0.62 -22.62 11.88
C ILE A 96 -0.17 -23.45 12.88
N GLN A 97 0.37 -24.59 13.31
CA GLN A 97 -0.27 -25.49 14.27
C GLN A 97 -0.59 -24.77 15.59
N MET A 98 0.41 -24.12 16.21
CA MET A 98 0.19 -23.42 17.48
C MET A 98 -0.79 -22.26 17.34
N ARG A 99 -0.88 -21.63 16.15
CA ARG A 99 -1.78 -20.51 15.91
C ARG A 99 -3.21 -20.94 15.60
N ASP A 100 -3.38 -21.91 14.71
CA ASP A 100 -4.67 -22.29 14.14
C ASP A 100 -5.33 -23.42 14.96
N GLU A 101 -4.55 -24.41 15.41
CA GLU A 101 -5.08 -25.57 16.14
C GLU A 101 -5.10 -25.34 17.65
N GLU A 102 -4.01 -24.78 18.20
CA GLU A 102 -3.88 -24.58 19.66
C GLU A 102 -4.36 -23.20 20.12
N GLY A 103 -4.60 -22.27 19.19
CA GLY A 103 -5.08 -20.92 19.50
C GLY A 103 -4.11 -20.06 20.34
N LYS A 104 -2.82 -20.41 20.38
CA LYS A 104 -1.84 -19.75 21.25
C LYS A 104 -1.59 -18.30 20.85
N ASN A 105 -1.17 -17.52 21.85
CA ASN A 105 -0.76 -16.14 21.63
C ASN A 105 0.65 -16.07 21.02
N TRP A 106 0.99 -14.93 20.42
CA TRP A 106 2.27 -14.74 19.72
C TRP A 106 3.51 -14.82 20.62
N GLY A 107 3.37 -14.53 21.92
CA GLY A 107 4.46 -14.65 22.89
C GLY A 107 4.89 -16.10 23.07
N GLU A 108 3.93 -16.98 23.34
CA GLU A 108 4.16 -18.42 23.49
C GLU A 108 4.69 -19.06 22.21
N ILE A 109 4.13 -18.67 21.05
CA ILE A 109 4.60 -19.15 19.74
C ILE A 109 6.06 -18.74 19.53
N ASN A 110 6.43 -17.51 19.89
CA ASN A 110 7.80 -17.03 19.76
C ASN A 110 8.76 -17.79 20.67
N GLU A 111 8.37 -18.05 21.92
CA GLU A 111 9.18 -18.86 22.84
C GLU A 111 9.40 -20.28 22.32
N SER A 112 8.35 -20.96 21.86
CA SER A 112 8.46 -22.31 21.30
C SER A 112 9.30 -22.33 20.01
N TRP A 113 9.10 -21.35 19.14
CA TRP A 113 9.87 -21.23 17.89
C TRP A 113 11.35 -20.91 18.16
N MET A 114 11.65 -20.06 19.13
CA MET A 114 13.01 -19.78 19.60
C MET A 114 13.65 -21.03 20.20
N LYS A 115 12.92 -21.80 21.03
CA LYS A 115 13.42 -23.07 21.60
C LYS A 115 13.79 -24.08 20.52
N MET A 116 13.00 -24.16 19.45
CA MET A 116 13.25 -25.09 18.34
C MET A 116 14.40 -24.64 17.43
N THR A 117 14.45 -23.36 17.06
CA THR A 117 15.40 -22.85 16.05
C THR A 117 16.68 -22.26 16.64
N GLY A 118 16.65 -21.88 17.93
CA GLY A 118 17.70 -21.13 18.60
C GLY A 118 17.87 -19.69 18.07
N ILE A 119 16.90 -19.16 17.31
CA ILE A 119 16.96 -17.82 16.72
C ILE A 119 16.02 -16.89 17.50
N LYS A 120 16.53 -15.73 17.92
CA LYS A 120 15.71 -14.67 18.52
C LYS A 120 15.09 -13.79 17.44
N VAL A 121 13.78 -13.65 17.46
CA VAL A 121 13.02 -12.82 16.52
C VAL A 121 12.25 -11.72 17.22
N GLY A 122 11.94 -10.66 16.45
CA GLY A 122 11.07 -9.58 16.91
C GLY A 122 9.61 -10.04 17.03
N THR A 123 8.81 -9.26 17.75
CA THR A 123 7.38 -9.55 18.01
C THR A 123 6.53 -9.60 16.74
N SER A 124 6.91 -8.86 15.69
CA SER A 124 6.21 -8.83 14.40
C SER A 124 6.66 -9.92 13.43
N THR A 125 7.86 -10.50 13.60
CA THR A 125 8.48 -11.37 12.61
C THR A 125 7.65 -12.62 12.33
N LEU A 126 7.25 -13.37 13.37
CA LEU A 126 6.46 -14.59 13.21
C LEU A 126 5.02 -14.29 12.77
N ARG A 127 4.46 -13.16 13.20
CA ARG A 127 3.13 -12.72 12.76
C ARG A 127 3.12 -12.43 11.26
N MET A 128 4.08 -11.65 10.77
CA MET A 128 4.23 -11.38 9.33
C MET A 128 4.46 -12.68 8.56
N ARG A 129 5.34 -13.55 9.06
CA ARG A 129 5.62 -14.85 8.43
C ARG A 129 4.36 -15.71 8.32
N TYR A 130 3.56 -15.81 9.39
CA TYR A 130 2.28 -16.49 9.38
C TYR A 130 1.29 -15.87 8.38
N THR A 131 1.12 -14.54 8.40
CA THR A 131 0.20 -13.87 7.46
C THR A 131 0.59 -14.12 6.01
N THR A 132 1.89 -14.05 5.70
CA THR A 132 2.39 -14.38 4.35
C THR A 132 2.19 -15.85 4.00
N MET A 133 2.44 -16.79 4.93
CA MET A 133 2.15 -18.21 4.69
C MET A 133 0.66 -18.44 4.41
N LYS A 134 -0.24 -17.86 5.21
CA LYS A 134 -1.68 -17.98 5.00
C LYS A 134 -2.10 -17.42 3.64
N ALA A 135 -1.53 -16.29 3.21
CA ALA A 135 -1.80 -15.73 1.89
C ALA A 135 -1.27 -16.62 0.76
N ASN A 136 -0.04 -17.14 0.90
CA ASN A 136 0.57 -18.01 -0.10
C ASN A 136 -0.19 -19.33 -0.27
N PHE A 137 -0.78 -19.85 0.81
CA PHE A 137 -1.50 -21.12 0.79
C PHE A 137 -2.94 -20.97 0.30
N VAL A 138 -3.39 -19.75 0.00
CA VAL A 138 -4.64 -19.55 -0.72
C VAL A 138 -4.41 -19.95 -2.17
N GLU A 139 -4.94 -21.11 -2.54
CA GLU A 139 -4.96 -21.56 -3.93
C GLU A 139 -6.08 -20.84 -4.69
N PHE A 140 -5.73 -20.22 -5.81
CA PHE A 140 -6.69 -19.69 -6.77
C PHE A 140 -6.91 -20.72 -7.87
N THR A 141 -8.18 -20.96 -8.21
CA THR A 141 -8.49 -21.73 -9.42
C THR A 141 -8.11 -20.91 -10.65
N GLY A 142 -7.71 -21.56 -11.75
CA GLY A 142 -7.39 -20.84 -13.00
C GLY A 142 -8.58 -20.01 -13.50
N GLU A 143 -9.81 -20.47 -13.25
CA GLU A 143 -11.03 -19.71 -13.53
C GLU A 143 -11.15 -18.46 -12.65
N ASP A 144 -10.82 -18.54 -11.36
CA ASP A 144 -10.82 -17.38 -10.46
C ASP A 144 -9.74 -16.36 -10.83
N GLU A 145 -8.56 -16.81 -11.25
CA GLU A 145 -7.51 -15.92 -11.75
C GLU A 145 -7.99 -15.14 -12.98
N ALA A 146 -8.63 -15.83 -13.93
CA ALA A 146 -9.22 -15.20 -15.11
C ALA A 146 -10.36 -14.22 -14.73
N ARG A 147 -11.23 -14.60 -13.79
CA ARG A 147 -12.27 -13.71 -13.24
C ARG A 147 -11.66 -12.47 -12.60
N LEU A 148 -10.62 -12.63 -11.79
CA LEU A 148 -9.92 -11.54 -11.10
C LEU A 148 -9.36 -10.52 -12.10
N LEU A 149 -8.64 -10.99 -13.12
CA LEU A 149 -8.07 -10.11 -14.16
C LEU A 149 -9.16 -9.37 -14.94
N ARG A 150 -10.23 -10.06 -15.33
CA ARG A 150 -11.36 -9.46 -16.06
C ARG A 150 -12.07 -8.41 -15.22
N LEU A 151 -12.44 -8.75 -13.98
CA LEU A 151 -13.19 -7.86 -13.09
C LEU A 151 -12.35 -6.66 -12.67
N LYS A 152 -11.05 -6.84 -12.40
CA LYS A 152 -10.14 -5.73 -12.11
C LYS A 152 -10.15 -4.71 -13.25
N LYS A 153 -10.00 -5.17 -14.49
CA LYS A 153 -10.02 -4.30 -15.68
C LYS A 153 -11.36 -3.58 -15.81
N GLU A 154 -12.48 -4.29 -15.67
CA GLU A 154 -13.82 -3.73 -15.80
C GLU A 154 -14.11 -2.68 -14.71
N ILE A 155 -13.70 -2.94 -13.48
CA ILE A 155 -13.88 -2.02 -12.34
C ILE A 155 -12.99 -0.78 -12.52
N GLU A 156 -11.73 -0.93 -12.93
CA GLU A 156 -10.84 0.21 -13.19
C GLU A 156 -11.34 1.09 -14.33
N GLU A 157 -11.88 0.50 -15.39
CA GLU A 157 -12.49 1.23 -16.49
C GLU A 157 -13.73 2.03 -16.05
N LYS A 158 -14.62 1.40 -15.26
CA LYS A 158 -15.79 2.08 -14.69
C LYS A 158 -15.38 3.20 -13.73
N PHE A 159 -14.39 2.95 -12.88
CA PHE A 159 -13.89 3.94 -11.93
C PHE A 159 -13.27 5.15 -12.66
N GLU A 160 -12.56 4.92 -13.76
CA GLU A 160 -12.02 6.01 -14.57
C GLU A 160 -13.14 6.86 -15.19
N GLN A 161 -14.16 6.22 -15.76
CA GLN A 161 -15.32 6.92 -16.31
C GLN A 161 -16.06 7.73 -15.24
N GLU A 162 -16.32 7.11 -14.08
CA GLU A 162 -16.99 7.74 -12.95
C GLU A 162 -16.16 8.90 -12.38
N LYS A 163 -14.85 8.73 -12.25
CA LYS A 163 -13.93 9.80 -11.83
C LYS A 163 -14.12 11.04 -12.70
N TRP A 164 -14.12 10.88 -14.03
CA TRP A 164 -14.27 12.02 -14.92
C TRP A 164 -15.67 12.61 -14.93
N ALA A 165 -16.71 11.80 -14.77
CA ALA A 165 -18.08 12.28 -14.59
C ALA A 165 -18.20 13.13 -13.31
N ARG A 166 -17.69 12.62 -12.18
CA ARG A 166 -17.65 13.36 -10.91
C ARG A 166 -16.84 14.66 -11.01
N LEU A 167 -15.73 14.66 -11.74
CA LEU A 167 -14.97 15.89 -12.01
C LEU A 167 -15.76 16.90 -12.84
N MET A 168 -16.49 16.45 -13.85
CA MET A 168 -17.36 17.32 -14.64
C MET A 168 -18.43 17.99 -13.77
N ASP A 169 -19.14 17.19 -12.98
CA ASP A 169 -20.21 17.69 -12.11
C ASP A 169 -19.66 18.59 -11.00
N ALA A 170 -18.49 18.27 -10.44
CA ALA A 170 -17.83 19.11 -9.44
C ALA A 170 -17.41 20.47 -10.02
N ILE A 171 -16.88 20.50 -11.26
CA ILE A 171 -16.54 21.77 -11.93
C ILE A 171 -17.79 22.61 -12.18
N GLU A 172 -18.90 21.99 -12.60
CA GLU A 172 -20.17 22.69 -12.81
C GLU A 172 -20.74 23.24 -11.50
N ALA A 173 -20.67 22.45 -10.41
CA ALA A 173 -21.11 22.88 -9.09
C ALA A 173 -20.25 24.02 -8.50
N ASP A 174 -18.96 24.06 -8.83
CA ASP A 174 -18.02 25.15 -8.45
C ASP A 174 -18.22 26.42 -9.31
N GLY A 175 -19.22 26.45 -10.19
CA GLY A 175 -19.54 27.58 -11.07
C GLY A 175 -18.76 27.58 -12.39
N GLY A 176 -18.03 26.51 -12.68
CA GLY A 176 -17.40 26.26 -13.98
C GLY A 176 -18.39 25.82 -15.05
N LYS A 177 -17.89 25.69 -16.29
CA LYS A 177 -18.72 25.19 -17.41
C LYS A 177 -18.75 23.67 -17.40
N LYS A 178 -19.86 23.08 -17.88
CA LYS A 178 -19.93 21.65 -18.14
C LYS A 178 -19.06 21.30 -19.34
N TYR A 179 -17.99 20.52 -19.12
CA TYR A 179 -17.06 20.10 -20.17
C TYR A 179 -17.26 18.60 -20.50
N PRO A 180 -17.17 18.20 -21.77
CA PRO A 180 -17.12 16.78 -22.13
C PRO A 180 -15.91 16.08 -21.48
N VAL A 181 -16.09 14.82 -21.07
CA VAL A 181 -15.04 14.00 -20.42
C VAL A 181 -13.73 13.99 -21.22
N ALA A 182 -13.80 13.85 -22.54
CA ALA A 182 -12.61 13.84 -23.40
C ALA A 182 -11.82 15.17 -23.36
N ALA A 183 -12.51 16.31 -23.22
CA ALA A 183 -11.86 17.61 -23.10
C ALA A 183 -11.19 17.77 -21.73
N LEU A 184 -11.85 17.30 -20.65
CA LEU A 184 -11.30 17.29 -19.29
C LEU A 184 -10.04 16.42 -19.21
N GLN A 185 -10.10 15.21 -19.76
CA GLN A 185 -8.95 14.30 -19.83
C GLN A 185 -7.77 14.91 -20.57
N LYS A 186 -8.02 15.52 -21.73
CA LYS A 186 -6.98 16.20 -22.52
C LYS A 186 -6.37 17.35 -21.72
N LYS A 187 -7.20 18.22 -21.13
CA LYS A 187 -6.72 19.37 -20.34
C LYS A 187 -5.94 18.93 -19.12
N PHE A 188 -6.40 17.90 -18.40
CA PHE A 188 -5.64 17.34 -17.28
C PHE A 188 -4.29 16.79 -17.72
N LYS A 189 -4.24 16.04 -18.83
CA LYS A 189 -2.98 15.51 -19.40
C LYS A 189 -2.04 16.63 -19.84
N ASP A 190 -2.56 17.69 -20.46
CA ASP A 190 -1.79 18.84 -20.91
C ASP A 190 -1.24 19.63 -19.71
N LEU A 191 -2.02 19.82 -18.64
CA LEU A 191 -1.59 20.44 -17.39
C LEU A 191 -0.57 19.58 -16.63
N ALA A 192 -0.78 18.26 -16.56
CA ALA A 192 0.14 17.33 -15.90
C ALA A 192 1.50 17.24 -16.61
N LYS A 193 1.52 17.43 -17.93
CA LYS A 193 2.76 17.58 -18.72
C LYS A 193 3.32 19.01 -18.68
N GLY A 194 2.44 19.99 -18.49
CA GLY A 194 2.69 21.42 -18.56
C GLY A 194 3.10 22.08 -17.23
N ASN A 195 3.27 21.31 -16.15
CA ASN A 195 3.94 21.77 -14.92
C ASN A 195 5.45 22.05 -15.11
N THR A 196 5.89 22.22 -16.36
CA THR A 196 7.18 22.78 -16.76
C THR A 196 7.06 24.05 -17.62
N HIS A 197 5.85 24.54 -17.96
CA HIS A 197 5.67 25.71 -18.83
C HIS A 197 4.74 26.81 -18.29
N VAL A 198 3.90 26.54 -17.28
CA VAL A 198 3.00 27.59 -16.73
C VAL A 198 3.69 28.46 -15.67
N ASP A 199 4.81 28.02 -15.07
CA ASP A 199 5.64 28.88 -14.22
C ASP A 199 6.56 29.84 -15.02
N ALA A 200 6.67 29.68 -16.35
CA ALA A 200 7.56 30.49 -17.19
C ALA A 200 6.89 31.69 -17.88
N ILE A 201 5.59 31.94 -17.67
CA ILE A 201 4.85 33.07 -18.29
C ILE A 201 4.20 33.98 -17.23
N LYS A 202 4.66 33.91 -15.96
CA LYS A 202 4.26 34.88 -14.92
C LYS A 202 5.38 35.82 -14.46
N GLU A 203 6.54 35.78 -15.12
CA GLU A 203 7.53 36.86 -15.09
C GLU A 203 7.65 37.37 -16.53
N GLU A 204 7.50 38.68 -16.73
CA GLU A 204 7.40 39.42 -18.02
C GLU A 204 5.98 39.52 -18.62
N GLU A 205 5.12 40.36 -18.03
CA GLU A 205 4.78 41.72 -18.52
C GLU A 205 3.68 42.37 -17.66
#